data_AF-A0A965U1Z6-F1
#
_entry.id   AF-A0A965U1Z6-F1
#
_cell.length_a   1.000
_cell.length_b   1.000
_cell.length_c   1.000
_cell.angle_alpha   90.00
_cell.angle_beta   90.00
_cell.angle_gamma   90.00
#
_symmetry.space_group_name_H-M   'P 1'
#
loop_
_entity.id
_entity.type
_entity.pdbx_description
1 polymer ?
#
loop_
_entity_poly.entity_id
_entity_poly.type
_entity_poly.pdbx_seq_one_letter_code
_entity_poly.pdbx_strand_id
1 'polypeptide(L)'
;MPYSNYEILTVLKHIKSSYKDVVLCIEAVHSMPQQGVASTWTFGQHYGMLNGFAMALGFKIEPITPMSWKKFYNLKGKKVSAKESNAETRDKVCSKYPEMNEIKFHSGIFDAILIATYYFERKD
;
A
#
# COMPACT_ATOMS: atom_id res chain seq x y z
N MET A 1 6.92 11.22 2.92
CA MET A 1 7.24 10.44 1.71
C MET A 1 8.58 10.99 1.21
N PRO A 2 9.62 10.16 0.99
CA PRO A 2 10.94 10.68 0.62
C PRO A 2 10.99 11.24 -0.80
N TYR A 3 9.97 10.96 -1.61
CA TYR A 3 9.85 11.43 -2.99
C TYR A 3 8.94 12.65 -3.08
N SER A 4 9.31 13.58 -3.95
CA SER A 4 8.45 14.69 -4.37
C SER A 4 7.24 14.19 -5.16
N ASN A 5 6.17 14.99 -5.17
CA ASN A 5 4.98 14.72 -5.98
C ASN A 5 5.31 14.56 -7.47
N TYR A 6 6.33 15.28 -7.96
CA TYR A 6 6.77 15.20 -9.35
C TYR A 6 7.41 13.84 -9.68
N GLU A 7 8.24 13.31 -8.79
CA GLU A 7 8.86 11.99 -8.97
C GLU A 7 7.80 10.88 -8.99
N ILE A 8 6.84 10.95 -8.08
CA ILE A 8 5.72 9.98 -8.03
C ILE A 8 4.92 10.03 -9.32
N LEU A 9 4.55 11.23 -9.79
CA LEU A 9 3.81 11.38 -11.04
C LEU A 9 4.61 10.85 -12.24
N THR A 10 5.92 11.07 -12.26
CA THR A 10 6.81 10.58 -13.32
C THR A 10 6.84 9.05 -13.36
N VAL A 11 6.96 8.41 -12.20
CA VAL A 11 6.91 6.94 -12.08
C VAL A 11 5.55 6.41 -12.55
N LEU A 12 4.44 7.02 -12.12
CA LEU A 12 3.11 6.60 -12.56
C LEU A 12 2.91 6.74 -14.08
N LYS A 13 3.37 7.84 -14.68
CA LYS A 13 3.36 8.01 -16.14
C LYS A 13 4.15 6.92 -16.85
N HIS A 14 5.36 6.62 -16.34
CA HIS A 14 6.19 5.56 -16.91
C HIS A 14 5.51 4.19 -16.82
N ILE A 15 4.93 3.84 -15.66
CA ILE A 15 4.17 2.59 -15.49
C ILE A 15 3.01 2.54 -16.48
N LYS A 16 2.24 3.63 -16.64
CA LYS A 16 1.11 3.70 -17.56
C LYS A 16 1.52 3.50 -19.02
N SER A 17 2.68 3.99 -19.43
CA SER A 17 3.20 3.81 -20.78
C SER A 17 3.81 2.43 -21.02
N SER A 18 4.42 1.85 -19.99
CA SER A 18 5.19 0.60 -20.10
C SER A 18 4.32 -0.66 -20.00
N TYR A 19 3.17 -0.58 -19.34
CA TYR A 19 2.31 -1.73 -19.08
C TYR A 19 0.86 -1.48 -19.50
N LYS A 20 0.23 -2.48 -20.11
CA LYS A 20 -1.21 -2.47 -20.39
C LYS A 20 -2.00 -2.94 -19.17
N ASP A 21 -3.24 -2.47 -19.05
CA ASP A 21 -4.22 -2.92 -18.05
C ASP A 21 -3.75 -2.86 -16.59
N VAL A 22 -2.97 -1.82 -16.25
CA VAL A 22 -2.50 -1.58 -14.88
C VAL A 22 -3.66 -1.21 -13.97
N VAL A 23 -3.76 -1.92 -12.85
CA VAL A 23 -4.67 -1.62 -11.74
C VAL A 23 -3.87 -1.09 -10.55
N LEU A 24 -4.23 0.09 -10.07
CA LEU A 24 -3.64 0.66 -8.87
C LEU A 24 -4.47 0.27 -7.65
N CYS A 25 -3.93 -0.63 -6.84
CA CYS A 25 -4.53 -1.04 -5.58
C CYS A 25 -4.15 -0.05 -4.49
N ILE A 26 -5.11 0.71 -3.98
CA ILE A 26 -4.88 1.74 -2.94
C ILE A 26 -5.62 1.32 -1.68
N GLU A 27 -4.93 1.33 -0.54
CA GLU A 27 -5.57 0.99 0.74
C GLU A 27 -6.65 2.02 1.09
N ALA A 28 -7.88 1.56 1.32
CA ALA A 28 -9.03 2.37 1.68
C ALA A 28 -9.00 2.71 3.17
N VAL A 29 -8.15 3.66 3.52
CA VAL A 29 -7.89 4.18 4.87
C VAL A 29 -8.78 5.39 5.19
N HIS A 30 -9.02 5.61 6.48
CA HIS A 30 -9.78 6.76 6.97
C HIS A 30 -9.11 7.37 8.21
N SER A 31 -9.46 8.62 8.53
CA SER A 31 -9.04 9.25 9.78
C SER A 31 -9.56 8.47 10.98
N MET A 32 -8.75 8.35 12.02
CA MET A 32 -9.13 7.71 13.28
C MET A 32 -9.28 8.77 14.39
N PRO A 33 -10.22 8.61 15.33
CA PRO A 33 -10.27 9.45 16.53
C PRO A 33 -8.94 9.42 17.29
N GLN A 34 -8.61 10.52 17.97
CA GLN A 34 -7.41 10.67 18.82
C GLN A 34 -6.06 10.64 18.07
N GLN A 35 -6.05 10.80 16.74
CA GLN A 35 -4.80 11.04 16.00
C GLN A 35 -4.40 12.52 16.05
N GLY A 36 -3.09 12.78 15.98
CA GLY A 36 -2.56 14.13 15.90
C GLY A 36 -2.98 14.84 14.62
N VAL A 37 -3.50 16.06 14.73
CA VAL A 37 -4.08 16.81 13.60
C VAL A 37 -3.07 16.99 12.45
N ALA A 38 -1.81 17.32 12.76
CA ALA A 38 -0.78 17.53 11.75
C ALA A 38 -0.41 16.25 10.97
N SER A 39 -0.36 15.10 11.66
CA SER A 39 -0.06 13.82 11.00
C SER A 39 -1.24 13.31 10.18
N THR A 40 -2.46 13.47 10.67
CA THR A 40 -3.69 13.16 9.92
C THR A 40 -3.82 14.02 8.67
N TRP A 41 -3.52 15.33 8.75
CA TRP A 41 -3.51 16.22 7.59
C TRP A 41 -2.50 15.77 6.53
N THR A 42 -1.24 15.58 6.93
CA THR A 42 -0.17 15.10 6.04
C THR A 42 -0.53 13.76 5.39
N PHE A 43 -1.14 12.86 6.14
CA PHE A 43 -1.62 11.57 5.61
C PHE A 43 -2.74 11.76 4.57
N GLY A 44 -3.74 12.60 4.87
CA GLY A 44 -4.82 12.95 3.95
C GLY A 44 -4.32 13.57 2.64
N GLN A 45 -3.30 14.44 2.71
CA GLN A 45 -2.66 15.02 1.53
C GLN A 45 -2.02 13.94 0.64
N HIS A 46 -1.28 13.00 1.22
CA HIS A 46 -0.67 11.90 0.44
C HIS A 46 -1.73 10.98 -0.17
N TYR A 47 -2.75 10.60 0.60
CA TYR A 47 -3.85 9.77 0.11
C TYR A 47 -4.60 10.44 -1.04
N GLY A 48 -4.94 11.73 -0.89
CA GLY A 48 -5.59 12.51 -1.93
C GLY A 48 -4.72 12.69 -3.18
N MET A 49 -3.43 12.94 -3.01
CA MET A 49 -2.47 13.09 -4.12
C MET A 49 -2.36 11.82 -4.96
N LEU A 50 -2.21 10.65 -4.32
CA LEU A 50 -2.11 9.38 -5.03
C LEU A 50 -3.40 9.06 -5.82
N ASN A 51 -4.57 9.25 -5.19
CA ASN A 51 -5.85 9.08 -5.88
C ASN A 51 -6.01 10.08 -7.03
N GLY A 52 -5.68 11.35 -6.80
CA GLY A 52 -5.76 12.40 -7.82
C GLY A 52 -4.87 12.11 -9.02
N PHE A 53 -3.62 11.69 -8.80
CA PHE A 53 -2.72 11.30 -9.90
C PHE A 53 -3.22 10.07 -10.64
N ALA A 54 -3.67 9.04 -9.91
CA ALA A 54 -4.21 7.83 -10.51
C ALA A 54 -5.43 8.14 -11.40
N MET A 55 -6.37 8.94 -10.90
CA MET A 55 -7.56 9.36 -11.65
C MET A 55 -7.20 10.22 -12.86
N ALA A 56 -6.33 11.22 -12.69
CA ALA A 56 -5.92 12.12 -13.77
C ALA A 56 -5.18 11.39 -14.90
N LEU A 57 -4.44 10.32 -14.60
CA LEU A 57 -3.75 9.48 -15.58
C LEU A 57 -4.63 8.35 -16.15
N GLY A 58 -5.90 8.24 -15.73
CA GLY A 58 -6.83 7.22 -16.22
C GLY A 58 -6.44 5.80 -15.80
N PHE A 59 -5.91 5.62 -14.59
CA PHE A 59 -5.74 4.29 -14.01
C PHE A 59 -7.07 3.73 -13.52
N LYS A 60 -7.25 2.41 -13.65
CA LYS A 60 -8.25 1.70 -12.87
C LYS A 60 -7.76 1.64 -11.42
N ILE A 61 -8.52 2.21 -10.50
CA ILE A 61 -8.21 2.19 -9.07
C ILE A 61 -9.06 1.10 -8.42
N GLU A 62 -8.41 0.25 -7.62
CA GLU A 62 -9.07 -0.73 -6.78
C GLU A 62 -8.89 -0.34 -5.31
N PRO A 63 -9.96 0.08 -4.60
CA PRO A 63 -9.88 0.34 -3.18
C PRO A 63 -9.83 -0.97 -2.39
N ILE A 64 -8.78 -1.15 -1.59
CA ILE A 64 -8.58 -2.35 -0.78
C ILE A 64 -8.67 -2.00 0.70
N THR A 65 -9.63 -2.57 1.44
CA THR A 65 -9.79 -2.23 2.86
C THR A 65 -8.71 -2.90 3.73
N PRO A 66 -8.18 -2.23 4.77
CA PRO A 66 -7.24 -2.86 5.70
C PRO A 66 -7.76 -4.17 6.30
N MET A 67 -9.07 -4.23 6.55
CA MET A 67 -9.71 -5.40 7.15
C MET A 67 -9.69 -6.60 6.21
N SER A 68 -9.96 -6.40 4.91
CA SER A 68 -10.12 -7.49 3.95
C SER A 68 -8.80 -8.21 3.68
N TRP A 69 -7.74 -7.48 3.35
CA TRP A 69 -6.44 -8.10 3.02
C TRP A 69 -5.74 -8.67 4.27
N LYS A 70 -5.85 -8.00 5.43
CA LYS A 70 -5.28 -8.52 6.68
C LYS A 70 -5.99 -9.79 7.14
N LYS A 71 -7.32 -9.85 7.01
CA LYS A 71 -8.08 -11.07 7.31
C LYS A 71 -7.69 -12.21 6.38
N PHE A 72 -7.57 -11.94 5.07
CA PHE A 72 -7.16 -12.93 4.08
C PHE A 72 -5.82 -13.60 4.42
N TYR A 73 -4.84 -12.82 4.87
CA TYR A 73 -3.51 -13.34 5.25
C TYR A 73 -3.38 -13.81 6.70
N ASN A 74 -4.48 -13.78 7.48
CA ASN A 74 -4.51 -14.11 8.92
C ASN A 74 -3.55 -13.23 9.77
N LEU A 75 -3.48 -11.94 9.46
CA LEU A 75 -2.64 -10.96 10.17
C LEU A 75 -3.41 -10.34 11.35
N LYS A 76 -2.72 -10.12 12.47
CA LYS A 76 -3.35 -9.62 13.70
C LYS A 76 -3.63 -8.12 13.64
N GLY A 77 -2.84 -7.37 12.87
CA GLY A 77 -3.04 -5.93 12.65
C GLY A 77 -3.02 -5.14 13.96
N LYS A 78 -4.07 -4.36 14.23
CA LYS A 78 -4.15 -3.49 15.44
C LYS A 78 -4.23 -4.26 16.77
N LYS A 79 -4.33 -5.59 16.75
CA LYS A 79 -4.34 -6.43 17.97
C LYS A 79 -2.95 -6.63 18.58
N VAL A 80 -1.89 -6.26 17.86
CA VAL A 80 -0.49 -6.36 18.30
C VAL A 80 0.21 -5.02 18.14
N SER A 81 1.44 -4.90 18.67
CA SER A 81 2.22 -3.67 18.49
C SER A 81 2.51 -3.40 17.01
N ALA A 82 2.78 -2.14 16.67
CA ALA A 82 3.16 -1.77 15.30
C ALA A 82 4.41 -2.53 14.82
N LYS A 83 5.36 -2.80 15.72
CA LYS A 83 6.57 -3.58 15.42
C LYS A 83 6.22 -5.02 15.05
N GLU A 84 5.36 -5.67 15.84
CA GLU A 84 4.90 -7.03 15.56
C GLU A 84 4.07 -7.09 14.28
N SER A 85 3.15 -6.15 14.06
CA SER A 85 2.37 -6.10 12.82
C SER A 85 3.26 -5.94 11.58
N ASN A 86 4.34 -5.16 11.66
CA ASN A 86 5.30 -5.00 10.57
C ASN A 86 6.15 -6.27 10.36
N ALA A 87 6.44 -7.02 11.42
CA ALA A 87 7.14 -8.29 11.32
C ALA A 87 6.24 -9.34 10.65
N GLU A 88 4.95 -9.41 11.02
CA GLU A 88 3.99 -10.33 10.40
C GLU A 88 3.87 -10.12 8.88
N THR A 89 3.81 -8.86 8.41
CA THR A 89 3.71 -8.58 6.96
C THR A 89 5.02 -8.90 6.23
N ARG A 90 6.17 -8.57 6.83
CA ARG A 90 7.48 -8.95 6.31
C ARG A 90 7.61 -10.47 6.18
N ASP A 91 7.34 -11.20 7.25
CA ASP A 91 7.52 -12.66 7.27
C ASP A 91 6.61 -13.34 6.24
N LYS A 92 5.39 -12.82 6.06
CA LYS A 92 4.46 -13.27 5.02
C LYS A 92 5.02 -13.08 3.61
N VAL A 93 5.58 -11.89 3.31
CA VAL A 93 6.19 -11.61 2.00
C VAL A 93 7.45 -12.45 1.80
N CYS A 94 8.36 -12.47 2.77
CA CYS A 94 9.62 -13.20 2.69
C CYS A 94 9.45 -14.72 2.63
N SER A 95 8.33 -15.27 3.13
CA SER A 95 8.01 -16.69 2.92
C SER A 95 7.74 -17.01 1.46
N LYS A 96 7.24 -16.04 0.68
CA LYS A 96 6.94 -16.17 -0.76
C LYS A 96 8.10 -15.71 -1.64
N TYR A 97 8.86 -14.72 -1.17
CA TYR A 97 9.99 -14.10 -1.85
C TYR A 97 11.22 -14.09 -0.93
N PRO A 98 11.92 -15.24 -0.73
CA PRO A 98 13.03 -15.36 0.21
C PRO A 98 14.15 -14.35 -0.02
N GLU A 99 14.39 -13.93 -1.27
CA GLU A 99 15.38 -12.94 -1.67
C GLU A 99 15.16 -11.57 -1.01
N MET A 100 13.91 -11.25 -0.62
CA MET A 100 13.60 -10.01 0.07
C MET A 100 14.10 -9.98 1.53
N ASN A 101 14.61 -11.09 2.06
CA ASN A 101 15.26 -11.10 3.37
C ASN A 101 16.66 -10.49 3.35
N GLU A 102 17.32 -10.47 2.19
CA GLU A 102 18.71 -10.03 2.07
C GLU A 102 18.84 -8.49 2.08
N ILE A 103 17.75 -7.79 1.77
CA ILE A 103 17.71 -6.33 1.63
C ILE A 103 16.77 -5.73 2.69
N LYS A 104 17.22 -4.66 3.34
CA LYS A 104 16.40 -3.93 4.31
C LYS A 104 15.43 -2.98 3.60
N PHE A 105 14.15 -3.34 3.60
CA PHE A 105 13.07 -2.50 3.07
C PHE A 105 12.32 -1.73 4.19
N HIS A 106 11.71 -0.61 3.81
CA HIS A 106 10.74 0.08 4.67
C HIS A 106 9.49 -0.78 4.83
N SER A 107 8.88 -0.82 6.03
CA SER A 107 7.78 -1.75 6.34
C SER A 107 6.59 -1.63 5.38
N GLY A 108 6.27 -0.41 4.95
CA GLY A 108 5.19 -0.14 3.99
C GLY A 108 5.37 -0.80 2.60
N ILE A 109 6.57 -1.25 2.23
CA ILE A 109 6.79 -2.01 0.99
C ILE A 109 6.14 -3.39 1.09
N PHE A 110 6.26 -4.06 2.24
CA PHE A 110 5.64 -5.36 2.46
C PHE A 110 4.12 -5.27 2.44
N ASP A 111 3.56 -4.22 3.04
CA ASP A 111 2.11 -3.94 2.98
C ASP A 111 1.66 -3.72 1.54
N ALA A 112 2.40 -2.92 0.75
CA ALA A 112 2.07 -2.67 -0.66
C ALA A 112 2.09 -3.97 -1.51
N ILE A 113 3.08 -4.85 -1.29
CA ILE A 113 3.16 -6.16 -1.95
C ILE A 113 1.96 -7.02 -1.58
N LEU A 114 1.61 -7.11 -0.29
CA LEU A 114 0.46 -7.91 0.15
C LEU A 114 -0.87 -7.35 -0.36
N ILE A 115 -1.05 -6.03 -0.41
CA ILE A 115 -2.26 -5.39 -0.96
C ILE A 115 -2.40 -5.70 -2.45
N ALA A 116 -1.33 -5.55 -3.24
CA ALA A 116 -1.34 -5.87 -4.66
C ALA A 116 -1.56 -7.37 -4.90
N THR A 117 -0.89 -8.22 -4.12
CA THR A 117 -1.03 -9.67 -4.20
C THR A 117 -2.45 -10.12 -3.84
N TYR A 118 -3.04 -9.55 -2.80
CA TYR A 118 -4.42 -9.79 -2.39
C TYR A 118 -5.42 -9.52 -3.51
N TYR A 119 -5.22 -8.47 -4.32
CA TYR A 119 -6.10 -8.19 -5.46
C TYR A 119 -6.15 -9.34 -6.48
N PHE A 120 -5.03 -10.02 -6.70
CA PHE A 120 -4.96 -11.18 -7.59
C PHE A 120 -5.47 -12.45 -6.90
N GLU A 121 -5.06 -12.71 -5.66
CA GLU A 121 -5.37 -13.95 -4.93
C GLU A 121 -6.80 -14.02 -4.39
N ARG A 122 -7.49 -12.88 -4.21
CA ARG A 122 -8.89 -12.86 -3.76
C ARG A 122 -9.90 -13.20 -4.85
N LYS A 123 -9.45 -13.28 -6.11
CA LYS A 123 -10.30 -13.64 -7.25
C LYS A 123 -10.32 -15.16 -7.37
N ASP A 124 -11.05 -15.78 -6.46
CA ASP A 124 -11.62 -17.13 -6.54
C ASP A 124 -12.95 -17.11 -5.77
#